data_AF-A0A6I8PZK9-F1
#
_entry.id   AF-A0A6I8PZK9-F1
#
_cell.length_a   1.000
_cell.length_b   1.000
_cell.length_c   1.000
_cell.angle_alpha   90.00
_cell.angle_beta   90.00
_cell.angle_gamma   90.00
#
_symmetry.space_group_name_H-M   'P 1'
#
loop_
_entity.id
_entity.type
_entity.pdbx_description
1 polymer ?
#
loop_
_entity_poly.entity_id
_entity_poly.type
_entity_poly.pdbx_seq_one_letter_code
_entity_poly.pdbx_strand_id
1 'polypeptide(L)'
;MALIPCQVLRAAILLSYLSVLCHYKAIEMPAHQTYGGSWKFLTFIDLVIQAVFFGICVLSDLSSLLTKGSDNQEQERQLKKLISLRDWVMAVLAFPVGVFVVTMFWILYIYDRELVYPKLLDNFIPPWLNHGMKWFSSCSFIKRHCINLTLKYVDKFVRNEYTKVECNGMLSMWNFLKRHKKKFIFVGAVAGGVYLLGKYAQRKIREIQEREAAEYIAQARRQYHFESNQRTCNMTVLSMLPALREGLMQQLNSESLTSLLKNKPSNKLEIWEDLKIISFSRSIVAVYSTCMLVVLLRVQLNIIGGYIYLDNSSLTKNGTTLQASPEVQQQYLSSIQHLLGDGLSELITVVKQAVQGVLGSFSLKHCFSLTELEQKIKEIRSLVEKKKGSLNGEESDSKSKLCQYLMPDEENPLTTQAYGLTEKDVLTIRLLNETRDMLESEDFKTVLNSCLSRGFGRLLDSTAEFFRPTDREMNQDNTLHSISLPLAKIIPIINGQIHSICSEMPNHFVQDLLLMEQVKNFAANVYEAFSTPQQLEK
;
A
#
# COMPACT_ATOMS: atom_id res chain seq x y z
N MET A 1 -66.83 -49.19 -18.10
CA MET A 1 -65.45 -48.83 -17.72
C MET A 1 -65.03 -49.69 -16.54
N ALA A 2 -64.21 -50.71 -16.78
CA ALA A 2 -63.75 -51.63 -15.75
C ALA A 2 -62.86 -50.88 -14.74
N LEU A 3 -63.27 -50.84 -13.46
CA LEU A 3 -62.39 -50.35 -12.39
C LEU A 3 -61.22 -51.34 -12.27
N ILE A 4 -60.02 -50.88 -12.59
CA ILE A 4 -58.78 -51.61 -12.27
C ILE A 4 -58.77 -51.83 -10.75
N PRO A 5 -58.56 -53.07 -10.26
CA PRO A 5 -58.46 -53.32 -8.83
C PRO A 5 -57.35 -52.45 -8.23
N CYS A 6 -57.63 -51.78 -7.11
CA CYS A 6 -56.69 -50.85 -6.47
C CYS A 6 -55.29 -51.47 -6.22
N GLN A 7 -55.24 -52.78 -6.00
CA GLN A 7 -54.02 -53.56 -5.79
C GLN A 7 -53.18 -53.67 -7.07
N VAL A 8 -53.81 -53.87 -8.23
CA VAL A 8 -53.14 -53.94 -9.54
C VAL A 8 -52.54 -52.58 -9.90
N LEU A 9 -53.22 -51.49 -9.56
CA LEU A 9 -52.65 -50.16 -9.75
C LEU A 9 -51.37 -49.98 -8.90
N ARG A 10 -51.41 -50.30 -7.61
CA ARG A 10 -50.24 -50.13 -6.71
C ARG A 10 -49.03 -50.93 -7.19
N ALA A 11 -49.26 -52.15 -7.68
CA ALA A 11 -48.21 -52.97 -8.28
C ALA A 11 -47.66 -52.36 -9.58
N ALA A 12 -48.53 -51.87 -10.47
CA ALA A 12 -48.10 -51.20 -11.70
C ALA A 12 -47.28 -49.94 -11.42
N ILE A 13 -47.68 -49.16 -10.41
CA ILE A 13 -46.93 -47.98 -9.96
C ILE A 13 -45.56 -48.41 -9.43
N LEU A 14 -45.49 -49.39 -8.51
CA LEU A 14 -44.22 -49.88 -7.99
C LEU A 14 -43.27 -50.32 -9.11
N LEU A 15 -43.76 -51.09 -10.09
CA LEU A 15 -42.98 -51.53 -11.24
C LEU A 15 -42.46 -50.34 -12.08
N SER A 16 -43.24 -49.27 -12.22
CA SER A 16 -42.78 -48.05 -12.89
C SER A 16 -41.66 -47.33 -12.13
N TYR A 17 -41.77 -47.22 -10.80
CA TYR A 17 -40.71 -46.62 -9.97
C TYR A 17 -39.43 -47.45 -10.02
N LEU A 18 -39.54 -48.78 -9.96
CA LEU A 18 -38.40 -49.69 -10.09
C LEU A 18 -37.76 -49.61 -11.47
N SER A 19 -38.56 -49.52 -12.54
CA SER A 19 -38.06 -49.34 -13.91
C SER A 19 -37.28 -48.03 -14.06
N VAL A 20 -37.80 -46.92 -13.51
CA VAL A 20 -37.11 -45.61 -13.52
C VAL A 20 -35.82 -45.68 -12.70
N LEU A 21 -35.81 -46.33 -11.54
CA LEU A 21 -34.61 -46.50 -10.72
C LEU A 21 -33.54 -47.34 -11.43
N CYS A 22 -33.94 -48.43 -12.11
CA CYS A 22 -33.02 -49.25 -12.91
C CYS A 22 -32.44 -48.47 -14.09
N HIS A 23 -33.27 -47.71 -14.81
CA HIS A 23 -32.82 -46.89 -15.94
C HIS A 23 -31.92 -45.74 -15.47
N TYR A 24 -32.22 -45.14 -14.32
CA TYR A 24 -31.41 -44.07 -13.75
C TYR A 24 -30.01 -44.56 -13.34
N LYS A 25 -29.90 -45.79 -12.83
CA LYS A 25 -28.60 -46.43 -12.52
C LYS A 25 -27.81 -46.81 -13.78
N ALA A 26 -28.48 -47.00 -14.92
CA ALA A 26 -27.85 -47.34 -16.20
C ALA A 26 -27.31 -46.11 -16.97
N ILE A 27 -27.69 -44.88 -16.60
CA ILE A 27 -27.20 -43.65 -17.23
C ILE A 27 -26.00 -43.12 -16.43
N GLU A 28 -24.80 -43.21 -16.98
CA GLU A 28 -23.61 -42.57 -16.40
C GLU A 28 -23.59 -41.07 -16.70
N MET A 29 -24.02 -40.24 -15.74
CA MET A 29 -23.88 -38.78 -15.84
C MET A 29 -22.63 -38.30 -15.09
N PRO A 30 -21.81 -37.39 -15.66
CA PRO A 30 -20.59 -36.90 -15.01
C PRO A 30 -20.84 -36.21 -13.65
N ALA A 31 -22.05 -35.67 -13.44
CA ALA A 31 -22.47 -35.12 -12.16
C ALA A 31 -22.57 -36.16 -11.02
N HIS A 32 -22.62 -37.47 -11.32
CA HIS A 32 -22.66 -38.56 -10.34
C HIS A 32 -21.26 -38.98 -9.83
N GLN A 33 -20.16 -38.48 -10.41
CA GLN A 33 -18.79 -38.80 -10.00
C GLN A 33 -18.22 -37.89 -8.90
N THR A 34 -19.04 -36.98 -8.37
CA THR A 34 -18.68 -36.10 -7.23
C THR A 34 -19.08 -36.75 -5.89
N TYR A 35 -18.42 -36.37 -4.79
CA TYR A 35 -18.67 -36.92 -3.45
C TYR A 35 -20.17 -36.88 -3.10
N GLY A 36 -20.76 -38.05 -2.80
CA GLY A 36 -22.20 -38.21 -2.52
C GLY A 36 -23.08 -38.72 -3.68
N GLY A 37 -22.53 -38.82 -4.91
CA GLY A 37 -23.18 -39.49 -6.04
C GLY A 37 -24.60 -38.98 -6.35
N SER A 38 -25.51 -39.89 -6.68
CA SER A 38 -26.93 -39.56 -6.96
C SER A 38 -27.74 -39.21 -5.70
N TRP A 39 -27.25 -39.57 -4.51
CA TRP A 39 -27.92 -39.33 -3.23
C TRP A 39 -27.89 -37.86 -2.79
N LYS A 40 -27.10 -37.02 -3.47
CA LYS A 40 -27.14 -35.56 -3.26
C LYS A 40 -28.42 -34.90 -3.77
N PHE A 41 -29.17 -35.57 -4.65
CA PHE A 41 -30.38 -35.02 -5.25
C PHE A 41 -31.61 -35.41 -4.43
N LEU A 42 -32.29 -34.41 -3.88
CA LEU A 42 -33.52 -34.63 -3.09
C LEU A 42 -34.64 -35.29 -3.93
N THR A 43 -34.68 -35.04 -5.24
CA THR A 43 -35.59 -35.70 -6.18
C THR A 43 -35.33 -37.19 -6.33
N PHE A 44 -34.07 -37.61 -6.26
CA PHE A 44 -33.69 -39.02 -6.27
C PHE A 44 -34.05 -39.71 -4.94
N ILE A 45 -33.84 -39.02 -3.81
CA ILE A 45 -34.28 -39.50 -2.50
C ILE A 45 -35.81 -39.66 -2.44
N ASP A 46 -36.56 -38.68 -2.95
CA ASP A 46 -38.03 -38.73 -3.03
C ASP A 46 -38.51 -39.93 -3.87
N LEU A 47 -37.87 -40.18 -5.01
CA LEU A 47 -38.15 -41.34 -5.86
C LEU A 47 -37.96 -42.68 -5.11
N VAL A 48 -36.88 -42.81 -4.35
CA VAL A 48 -36.59 -44.01 -3.54
C VAL A 48 -37.60 -44.18 -2.41
N ILE A 49 -37.94 -43.10 -1.69
CA ILE A 49 -38.94 -43.13 -0.61
C ILE A 49 -40.31 -43.55 -1.16
N GLN A 50 -40.73 -43.02 -2.32
CA GLN A 50 -41.99 -43.39 -2.96
C GLN A 50 -42.00 -44.85 -3.43
N ALA A 51 -40.88 -45.36 -3.98
CA ALA A 51 -40.75 -46.76 -4.36
C ALA A 51 -40.88 -47.69 -3.14
N VAL A 52 -40.22 -47.37 -2.02
CA VAL A 52 -40.31 -48.13 -0.77
C VAL A 52 -41.75 -48.10 -0.23
N PHE A 53 -42.41 -46.94 -0.24
CA PHE A 53 -43.80 -46.82 0.19
C PHE A 53 -44.75 -47.70 -0.63
N PHE A 54 -44.68 -47.65 -1.96
CA PHE A 54 -45.51 -48.50 -2.81
C PHE A 54 -45.14 -49.99 -2.67
N GLY A 55 -43.88 -50.31 -2.39
CA GLY A 55 -43.44 -51.66 -2.00
C GLY A 55 -44.17 -52.17 -0.76
N ILE A 56 -44.19 -51.37 0.30
CA ILE A 56 -44.91 -51.68 1.54
C ILE A 56 -46.42 -51.81 1.27
N CYS A 57 -46.99 -50.98 0.38
CA CYS A 57 -48.40 -51.07 0.00
C CYS A 57 -48.73 -52.40 -0.70
N VAL A 58 -47.91 -52.81 -1.67
CA VAL A 58 -48.08 -54.09 -2.38
C VAL A 58 -47.90 -55.27 -1.43
N LEU A 59 -46.91 -55.21 -0.53
CA LEU A 59 -46.70 -56.23 0.51
C LEU A 59 -47.89 -56.32 1.48
N SER A 60 -48.45 -55.18 1.88
CA SER A 60 -49.66 -55.12 2.72
C SER A 60 -50.87 -55.71 2.00
N ASP A 61 -51.02 -55.42 0.70
CA ASP A 61 -52.12 -55.94 -0.11
C ASP A 61 -51.98 -57.47 -0.31
N LEU A 62 -50.77 -57.96 -0.63
CA LEU A 62 -50.48 -59.39 -0.76
C LEU A 62 -50.69 -60.13 0.57
N SER A 63 -50.20 -59.57 1.68
CA SER A 63 -50.38 -60.14 3.01
C SER A 63 -51.87 -60.20 3.37
N SER A 64 -52.64 -59.15 3.06
CA SER A 64 -54.09 -59.14 3.30
C SER A 64 -54.86 -60.18 2.48
N LEU A 65 -54.39 -60.50 1.28
CA LEU A 65 -54.99 -61.56 0.44
C LEU A 65 -54.66 -62.95 0.99
N LEU A 66 -53.43 -63.17 1.45
CA LEU A 66 -52.98 -64.44 2.04
C LEU A 66 -53.64 -64.73 3.39
N THR A 67 -53.94 -63.70 4.20
CA THR A 67 -54.62 -63.86 5.50
C THR A 67 -56.12 -64.14 5.36
N LYS A 68 -56.74 -63.89 4.20
CA LYS A 68 -58.20 -63.97 4.00
C LYS A 68 -58.80 -65.39 4.03
N GLY A 69 -58.01 -66.40 4.40
CA GLY A 69 -58.44 -67.79 4.56
C GLY A 69 -57.60 -68.62 5.55
N SER A 70 -56.79 -67.99 6.40
CA SER A 70 -55.95 -68.68 7.40
C SER A 70 -56.21 -68.11 8.80
N ASP A 71 -56.52 -68.99 9.76
CA ASP A 71 -56.80 -68.65 11.17
C ASP A 71 -55.51 -68.40 12.00
N ASN A 72 -54.46 -67.90 11.35
CA ASN A 72 -53.15 -67.66 11.96
C ASN A 72 -53.10 -66.28 12.64
N GLN A 73 -53.29 -66.27 13.96
CA GLN A 73 -53.26 -65.06 14.80
C GLN A 73 -51.94 -64.26 14.68
N GLU A 74 -50.82 -64.93 14.44
CA GLU A 74 -49.52 -64.27 14.25
C GLU A 74 -49.44 -63.50 12.92
N GLN A 75 -50.00 -64.02 11.82
CA GLN A 75 -50.01 -63.32 10.53
C GLN A 75 -50.87 -62.05 10.57
N GLU A 76 -51.98 -62.07 11.30
CA GLU A 76 -52.83 -60.90 11.49
C GLU A 76 -52.10 -59.80 12.29
N ARG A 77 -51.28 -60.19 13.28
CA ARG A 77 -50.43 -59.27 14.04
C ARG A 77 -49.35 -58.64 13.16
N GLN A 78 -48.72 -59.42 12.29
CA GLN A 78 -47.72 -58.92 11.33
C GLN A 78 -48.36 -57.98 10.30
N LEU A 79 -49.57 -58.29 9.81
CA LEU A 79 -50.32 -57.42 8.92
C LEU A 79 -50.62 -56.06 9.57
N LYS A 80 -51.05 -56.04 10.84
CA LYS A 80 -51.29 -54.79 11.58
C LYS A 80 -50.02 -53.94 11.73
N LYS A 81 -48.87 -54.57 12.01
CA LYS A 81 -47.57 -53.88 12.05
C LYS A 81 -47.19 -53.31 10.68
N LEU A 82 -47.41 -54.06 9.61
CA LEU A 82 -47.10 -53.63 8.24
C LEU A 82 -47.98 -52.46 7.79
N ILE A 83 -49.26 -52.47 8.15
CA ILE A 83 -50.19 -51.36 7.93
C ILE A 83 -49.75 -50.12 8.73
N SER A 84 -49.39 -50.29 10.01
CA SER A 84 -48.87 -49.17 10.81
C SER A 84 -47.57 -48.59 10.24
N LEU A 85 -46.68 -49.42 9.71
CA LEU A 85 -45.46 -48.97 9.04
C LEU A 85 -45.77 -48.20 7.76
N ARG A 86 -46.70 -48.72 6.93
CA ARG A 86 -47.18 -48.05 5.71
C ARG A 86 -47.68 -46.64 6.01
N ASP A 87 -48.55 -46.52 7.02
CA ASP A 87 -49.19 -45.25 7.36
C ASP A 87 -48.18 -44.26 7.98
N TRP A 88 -47.23 -44.75 8.77
CA TRP A 88 -46.13 -43.94 9.30
C TRP A 88 -45.19 -43.42 8.19
N VAL A 89 -44.76 -44.29 7.27
CA VAL A 89 -43.91 -43.91 6.13
C VAL A 89 -44.61 -42.90 5.24
N MET A 90 -45.92 -43.05 5.03
CA MET A 90 -46.72 -42.09 4.27
C MET A 90 -46.72 -40.71 4.94
N ALA A 91 -47.07 -40.64 6.23
CA ALA A 91 -47.29 -39.39 6.93
C ALA A 91 -46.00 -38.62 7.23
N VAL A 92 -44.91 -39.33 7.54
CA VAL A 92 -43.66 -38.71 8.00
C VAL A 92 -42.69 -38.45 6.85
N LEU A 93 -42.66 -39.32 5.83
CA LEU A 93 -41.62 -39.28 4.79
C LEU A 93 -42.20 -39.00 3.41
N ALA A 94 -43.02 -39.89 2.86
CA ALA A 94 -43.44 -39.81 1.46
C ALA A 94 -44.28 -38.56 1.15
N PHE A 95 -45.20 -38.18 2.04
CA PHE A 95 -46.06 -37.02 1.84
C PHE A 95 -45.32 -35.68 2.00
N PRO A 96 -44.61 -35.40 3.12
CA PRO A 96 -43.94 -34.12 3.29
C PRO A 96 -42.83 -33.87 2.26
N VAL A 97 -42.02 -34.90 1.95
CA VAL A 97 -40.92 -34.79 0.97
C VAL A 97 -41.48 -34.61 -0.43
N GLY A 98 -42.48 -35.39 -0.82
CA GLY A 98 -43.11 -35.28 -2.14
C GLY A 98 -43.77 -33.90 -2.37
N VAL A 99 -44.46 -33.37 -1.36
CA VAL A 99 -45.04 -32.00 -1.45
C VAL A 99 -43.94 -30.95 -1.56
N PHE A 100 -42.90 -31.04 -0.72
CA PHE A 100 -41.79 -30.08 -0.74
C PHE A 100 -41.07 -30.04 -2.09
N VAL A 101 -40.72 -31.21 -2.64
CA VAL A 101 -40.02 -31.32 -3.94
C VAL A 101 -40.87 -30.72 -5.07
N VAL A 102 -42.17 -31.01 -5.10
CA VAL A 102 -43.09 -30.46 -6.12
C VAL A 102 -43.23 -28.95 -5.96
N THR A 103 -43.43 -28.44 -4.74
CA THR A 103 -43.58 -27.01 -4.49
C THR A 103 -42.31 -26.24 -4.86
N MET A 104 -41.13 -26.74 -4.46
CA MET A 104 -39.85 -26.12 -4.81
C MET A 104 -39.60 -26.13 -6.32
N PHE A 105 -39.90 -27.25 -6.99
CA PHE A 105 -39.76 -27.34 -8.45
C PHE A 105 -40.56 -26.26 -9.18
N TRP A 106 -41.84 -26.07 -8.82
CA TRP A 106 -42.69 -25.08 -9.47
C TRP A 106 -42.31 -23.64 -9.11
N ILE A 107 -41.88 -23.38 -7.87
CA ILE A 107 -41.38 -22.05 -7.47
C ILE A 107 -40.14 -21.68 -8.27
N LEU A 108 -39.18 -22.59 -8.40
CA LEU A 108 -37.96 -22.38 -9.20
C LEU A 108 -38.29 -22.21 -10.68
N TYR A 109 -39.21 -23.02 -11.22
CA TYR A 109 -39.65 -22.93 -12.62
C TYR A 109 -40.34 -21.60 -12.95
N ILE A 110 -41.15 -21.06 -12.02
CA ILE A 110 -41.82 -19.75 -12.20
C ILE A 110 -40.83 -18.60 -12.05
N TYR A 111 -39.87 -18.72 -11.12
CA TYR A 111 -38.87 -17.67 -10.88
C TYR A 111 -37.89 -17.54 -12.04
N ASP A 112 -37.31 -18.67 -12.47
CA ASP A 112 -36.44 -18.72 -13.64
C ASP A 112 -36.41 -20.15 -14.23
N ARG A 113 -37.06 -20.30 -15.37
CA ARG A 113 -37.18 -21.56 -16.11
C ARG A 113 -35.81 -22.15 -16.47
N GLU A 114 -34.79 -21.33 -16.68
CA GLU A 114 -33.47 -21.78 -17.16
C GLU A 114 -32.68 -22.56 -16.10
N LEU A 115 -32.96 -22.36 -14.80
CA LEU A 115 -32.33 -23.13 -13.72
C LEU A 115 -32.72 -24.61 -13.71
N VAL A 116 -33.90 -24.93 -14.22
CA VAL A 116 -34.45 -26.30 -14.21
C VAL A 116 -34.46 -26.90 -15.62
N TYR A 117 -34.67 -26.07 -16.65
CA TYR A 117 -34.77 -26.50 -18.04
C TYR A 117 -34.04 -25.50 -18.98
N PRO A 118 -32.79 -25.78 -19.37
CA PRO A 118 -32.01 -24.91 -20.23
C PRO A 118 -32.63 -24.77 -21.62
N LYS A 119 -32.56 -23.56 -22.21
CA LYS A 119 -33.11 -23.24 -23.55
C LYS A 119 -32.58 -24.16 -24.67
N LEU A 120 -31.41 -24.77 -24.50
CA LEU A 120 -30.81 -25.69 -25.48
C LEU A 120 -31.67 -26.94 -25.75
N LEU A 121 -32.46 -27.39 -24.76
CA LEU A 121 -33.33 -28.57 -24.89
C LEU A 121 -34.61 -28.30 -25.69
N ASP A 122 -35.03 -27.04 -25.87
CA ASP A 122 -36.21 -26.69 -26.69
C ASP A 122 -35.98 -26.99 -28.19
N ASN A 123 -34.72 -27.17 -28.62
CA ASN A 123 -34.37 -27.56 -30.00
C ASN A 123 -34.49 -29.08 -30.27
N PHE A 124 -34.45 -29.92 -29.23
CA PHE A 124 -34.51 -31.38 -29.35
C PHE A 124 -35.92 -31.93 -29.10
N ILE A 125 -36.77 -31.17 -28.41
CA ILE A 125 -38.07 -31.62 -27.92
C ILE A 125 -39.15 -30.68 -28.46
N PRO A 126 -40.05 -31.14 -29.36
CA PRO A 126 -40.95 -30.23 -30.05
C PRO A 126 -41.96 -29.57 -29.10
N PRO A 127 -42.46 -28.36 -29.41
CA PRO A 127 -43.31 -27.56 -28.51
C PRO A 127 -44.60 -28.25 -28.07
N TRP A 128 -45.14 -29.17 -28.87
CA TRP A 128 -46.31 -29.99 -28.52
C TRP A 128 -45.96 -31.12 -27.54
N LEU A 129 -44.72 -31.61 -27.52
CA LEU A 129 -44.22 -32.54 -26.51
C LEU A 129 -43.84 -31.79 -25.23
N ASN A 130 -43.45 -30.52 -25.31
CA ASN A 130 -43.20 -29.65 -24.16
C ASN A 130 -44.51 -29.14 -23.52
N HIS A 131 -45.52 -28.76 -24.33
CA HIS A 131 -46.89 -28.60 -23.86
C HIS A 131 -47.45 -29.95 -23.38
N GLY A 132 -47.13 -31.02 -24.11
CA GLY A 132 -47.36 -32.40 -23.74
C GLY A 132 -46.83 -32.69 -22.35
N MET A 133 -45.61 -32.29 -21.99
CA MET A 133 -44.95 -32.41 -20.68
C MET A 133 -45.51 -31.47 -19.61
N LYS A 134 -45.96 -30.26 -19.97
CA LYS A 134 -46.75 -29.39 -19.07
C LYS A 134 -48.10 -30.05 -18.71
N TRP A 135 -48.71 -30.77 -19.66
CA TRP A 135 -49.91 -31.57 -19.46
C TRP A 135 -49.63 -32.98 -18.90
N PHE A 136 -48.48 -33.61 -19.19
CA PHE A 136 -48.05 -34.96 -18.80
C PHE A 136 -47.56 -34.97 -17.36
N SER A 137 -46.92 -33.88 -16.92
CA SER A 137 -46.61 -33.63 -15.51
C SER A 137 -47.88 -33.40 -14.68
N SER A 138 -48.99 -33.06 -15.36
CA SER A 138 -50.31 -32.79 -14.75
C SER A 138 -51.35 -33.92 -14.94
N CYS A 139 -51.18 -34.90 -15.85
CA CYS A 139 -52.13 -35.99 -16.13
C CYS A 139 -51.50 -36.99 -17.12
N SER A 140 -51.55 -38.32 -17.06
CA SER A 140 -52.31 -39.31 -16.27
C SER A 140 -51.68 -40.67 -16.57
N PHE A 141 -51.10 -41.36 -15.59
CA PHE A 141 -51.63 -42.69 -15.25
C PHE A 141 -51.36 -43.01 -13.77
N ILE A 142 -50.19 -42.61 -13.27
CA ILE A 142 -49.78 -42.77 -11.87
C ILE A 142 -50.39 -41.68 -11.00
N LYS A 143 -50.33 -40.39 -11.39
CA LYS A 143 -50.87 -39.30 -10.55
C LYS A 143 -52.40 -39.20 -10.55
N ARG A 144 -53.09 -39.35 -11.68
CA ARG A 144 -54.57 -39.26 -11.70
C ARG A 144 -55.25 -40.51 -11.15
N HIS A 145 -54.64 -41.68 -11.26
CA HIS A 145 -55.15 -42.89 -10.61
C HIS A 145 -54.66 -43.01 -9.16
N CYS A 146 -53.43 -42.59 -8.79
CA CYS A 146 -53.05 -42.42 -7.38
C CYS A 146 -53.90 -41.36 -6.70
N ILE A 147 -54.06 -40.16 -7.24
CA ILE A 147 -54.90 -39.12 -6.60
C ILE A 147 -56.36 -39.56 -6.60
N ASN A 148 -56.90 -40.24 -7.61
CA ASN A 148 -58.24 -40.82 -7.51
C ASN A 148 -58.32 -42.06 -6.60
N LEU A 149 -57.24 -42.82 -6.40
CA LEU A 149 -57.19 -43.91 -5.43
C LEU A 149 -56.98 -43.40 -4.02
N THR A 150 -56.22 -42.32 -3.82
CA THR A 150 -55.99 -41.62 -2.57
C THR A 150 -57.23 -40.82 -2.22
N LEU A 151 -57.92 -40.20 -3.19
CA LEU A 151 -59.24 -39.61 -2.98
C LEU A 151 -60.32 -40.67 -2.80
N LYS A 152 -60.31 -41.82 -3.49
CA LYS A 152 -61.25 -42.94 -3.21
C LYS A 152 -60.91 -43.71 -1.94
N TYR A 153 -59.64 -43.80 -1.54
CA TYR A 153 -59.24 -44.36 -0.25
C TYR A 153 -59.59 -43.37 0.84
N VAL A 154 -59.29 -42.08 0.70
CA VAL A 154 -59.74 -41.02 1.62
C VAL A 154 -61.26 -41.00 1.70
N ASP A 155 -61.99 -41.15 0.60
CA ASP A 155 -63.46 -41.12 0.57
C ASP A 155 -64.12 -42.45 1.02
N LYS A 156 -63.36 -43.55 1.07
CA LYS A 156 -63.76 -44.86 1.65
C LYS A 156 -63.27 -45.03 3.10
N PHE A 157 -62.21 -44.33 3.49
CA PHE A 157 -61.63 -44.18 4.82
C PHE A 157 -62.39 -43.12 5.64
N VAL A 158 -62.96 -42.11 4.97
CA VAL A 158 -63.91 -41.14 5.54
C VAL A 158 -65.30 -41.77 5.76
N ARG A 159 -65.64 -42.85 5.04
CA ARG A 159 -66.98 -43.48 5.10
C ARG A 159 -67.11 -44.74 5.97
N ASN A 160 -66.03 -45.31 6.51
CA ASN A 160 -66.14 -46.44 7.43
C ASN A 160 -65.16 -46.29 8.60
N GLU A 161 -65.75 -46.06 9.78
CA GLU A 161 -65.21 -46.16 11.15
C GLU A 161 -63.68 -46.06 11.34
N TYR A 162 -63.21 -44.89 11.80
CA TYR A 162 -62.34 -44.70 12.98
C TYR A 162 -62.15 -43.19 13.23
N THR A 163 -63.25 -42.55 13.63
CA THR A 163 -63.26 -41.22 14.25
C THR A 163 -62.57 -41.30 15.63
N LYS A 164 -61.22 -41.19 15.70
CA LYS A 164 -60.54 -40.68 16.92
C LYS A 164 -59.03 -40.41 16.87
N VAL A 165 -58.26 -40.85 15.87
CA VAL A 165 -56.77 -40.82 15.98
C VAL A 165 -56.08 -39.71 15.17
N GLU A 166 -56.55 -39.35 13.97
CA GLU A 166 -55.82 -38.38 13.11
C GLU A 166 -56.09 -36.90 13.43
N CYS A 167 -57.23 -36.55 14.06
CA CYS A 167 -57.40 -35.20 14.59
C CYS A 167 -56.35 -34.91 15.67
N ASN A 168 -55.88 -35.89 16.43
CA ASN A 168 -54.89 -35.64 17.48
C ASN A 168 -53.48 -35.39 16.95
N GLY A 169 -53.05 -35.93 15.80
CA GLY A 169 -51.71 -35.66 15.27
C GLY A 169 -51.56 -34.26 14.67
N MET A 170 -52.47 -33.89 13.76
CA MET A 170 -52.49 -32.57 13.12
C MET A 170 -53.02 -31.47 14.03
N LEU A 171 -54.04 -31.70 14.88
CA LEU A 171 -54.33 -30.73 15.96
C LEU A 171 -53.22 -30.73 17.00
N SER A 172 -52.47 -31.79 17.28
CA SER A 172 -51.36 -31.71 18.25
C SER A 172 -50.22 -30.88 17.67
N MET A 173 -49.80 -31.09 16.42
CA MET A 173 -48.80 -30.24 15.77
C MET A 173 -49.28 -28.80 15.60
N TRP A 174 -50.54 -28.59 15.19
CA TRP A 174 -51.13 -27.25 15.06
C TRP A 174 -51.36 -26.58 16.42
N ASN A 175 -51.78 -27.31 17.44
CA ASN A 175 -51.93 -26.80 18.80
C ASN A 175 -50.57 -26.59 19.46
N PHE A 176 -49.55 -27.39 19.15
CA PHE A 176 -48.17 -27.22 19.61
C PHE A 176 -47.55 -25.98 18.97
N LEU A 177 -47.67 -25.80 17.66
CA LEU A 177 -47.33 -24.57 16.94
C LEU A 177 -48.12 -23.36 17.46
N LYS A 178 -49.43 -23.50 17.69
CA LYS A 178 -50.30 -22.41 18.20
C LYS A 178 -49.99 -22.06 19.66
N ARG A 179 -49.62 -23.04 20.50
CA ARG A 179 -49.17 -22.85 21.90
C ARG A 179 -47.76 -22.29 21.98
N HIS A 180 -46.89 -22.60 21.02
CA HIS A 180 -45.50 -22.14 20.98
C HIS A 180 -45.20 -21.05 19.94
N LYS A 181 -46.23 -20.47 19.29
CA LYS A 181 -46.07 -19.45 18.23
C LYS A 181 -45.20 -18.27 18.67
N LYS A 182 -45.37 -17.82 19.92
CA LYS A 182 -44.56 -16.73 20.50
C LYS A 182 -43.10 -17.16 20.70
N LYS A 183 -42.85 -18.44 21.02
CA LYS A 183 -41.49 -18.99 21.18
C LYS A 183 -40.79 -19.14 19.82
N PHE A 184 -41.48 -19.59 18.78
CA PHE A 184 -40.91 -19.67 17.43
C PHE A 184 -40.62 -18.28 16.84
N ILE A 185 -41.52 -17.30 17.03
CA ILE A 185 -41.27 -15.92 16.62
C ILE A 185 -40.07 -15.34 17.38
N PHE A 186 -39.98 -15.57 18.69
CA PHE A 186 -38.85 -15.11 19.50
C PHE A 186 -37.53 -15.75 19.05
N VAL A 187 -37.49 -17.08 18.88
CA VAL A 187 -36.29 -17.79 18.41
C VAL A 187 -35.90 -17.34 17.00
N GLY A 188 -36.86 -17.16 16.09
CA GLY A 188 -36.61 -16.65 14.74
C GLY A 188 -36.09 -15.21 14.74
N ALA A 189 -36.64 -14.34 15.60
CA ALA A 189 -36.17 -12.96 15.76
C ALA A 189 -34.76 -12.89 16.37
N VAL A 190 -34.47 -13.72 17.37
CA VAL A 190 -33.13 -13.83 17.97
C VAL A 190 -32.13 -14.39 16.95
N ALA A 191 -32.46 -15.48 16.26
CA ALA A 191 -31.60 -16.07 15.23
C ALA A 191 -31.35 -15.10 14.07
N GLY A 192 -32.39 -14.40 13.60
CA GLY A 192 -32.28 -13.36 12.58
C GLY A 192 -31.45 -12.16 13.05
N GLY A 193 -31.63 -11.71 14.30
CA GLY A 193 -30.83 -10.65 14.91
C GLY A 193 -29.35 -11.00 15.03
N VAL A 194 -29.03 -12.20 15.52
CA VAL A 194 -27.65 -12.72 15.61
C VAL A 194 -27.01 -12.83 14.22
N TYR A 195 -27.75 -13.32 13.22
CA TYR A 195 -27.26 -13.41 11.84
C TYR A 195 -26.95 -12.02 11.24
N LEU A 196 -27.85 -11.04 11.42
CA LEU A 196 -27.64 -9.68 10.92
C LEU A 196 -26.47 -8.98 11.62
N LEU A 197 -26.36 -9.11 12.95
CA LEU A 197 -25.24 -8.57 13.73
C LEU A 197 -23.91 -9.24 13.34
N GLY A 198 -23.90 -10.56 13.16
CA GLY A 198 -22.72 -11.28 12.69
C GLY A 198 -22.27 -10.82 11.29
N LYS A 199 -23.22 -10.63 10.37
CA LYS A 199 -22.93 -10.11 9.02
C LYS A 199 -22.44 -8.67 9.05
N TYR A 200 -23.01 -7.82 9.92
CA TYR A 200 -22.54 -6.45 10.12
C TYR A 200 -21.13 -6.42 10.72
N ALA A 201 -20.85 -7.22 11.76
CA ALA A 201 -19.52 -7.32 12.35
C ALA A 201 -18.47 -7.81 11.35
N GLN A 202 -18.78 -8.85 10.56
CA GLN A 202 -17.89 -9.37 9.52
C GLN A 202 -17.60 -8.32 8.45
N ARG A 203 -18.61 -7.55 8.03
CA ARG A 203 -18.44 -6.43 7.09
C ARG A 203 -17.58 -5.33 7.70
N LYS A 204 -17.83 -4.97 8.96
CA LYS A 204 -17.10 -3.91 9.66
C LYS A 204 -15.63 -4.27 9.90
N ILE A 205 -15.34 -5.52 10.29
CA ILE A 205 -13.97 -6.02 10.43
C ILE A 205 -13.24 -5.98 9.09
N ARG A 206 -13.90 -6.40 8.00
CA ARG A 206 -13.33 -6.34 6.65
C ARG A 206 -13.04 -4.90 6.24
N GLU A 207 -13.98 -3.98 6.44
CA GLU A 207 -13.79 -2.55 6.14
C GLU A 207 -12.62 -1.95 6.92
N ILE A 208 -12.45 -2.30 8.21
CA ILE A 208 -11.31 -1.87 9.03
C ILE A 208 -10.01 -2.45 8.50
N GLN A 209 -9.96 -3.75 8.22
CA GLN A 209 -8.78 -4.41 7.65
C GLN A 209 -8.40 -3.84 6.28
N GLU A 210 -9.37 -3.59 5.41
CA GLU A 210 -9.16 -2.97 4.10
C GLU A 210 -8.61 -1.55 4.22
N ARG A 211 -9.12 -0.77 5.20
CA ARG A 211 -8.63 0.59 5.47
C ARG A 211 -7.20 0.58 6.01
N GLU A 212 -6.91 -0.24 7.02
CA GLU A 212 -5.56 -0.37 7.57
C GLU A 212 -4.56 -0.87 6.51
N ALA A 213 -4.96 -1.85 5.69
CA ALA A 213 -4.13 -2.34 4.59
C ALA A 213 -3.89 -1.24 3.53
N ALA A 214 -4.90 -0.44 3.20
CA ALA A 214 -4.75 0.67 2.25
C ALA A 214 -3.84 1.78 2.78
N GLU A 215 -3.97 2.15 4.06
CA GLU A 215 -3.11 3.12 4.73
C GLU A 215 -1.66 2.62 4.79
N TYR A 216 -1.45 1.34 5.15
CA TYR A 216 -0.13 0.70 5.14
C TYR A 216 0.52 0.68 3.74
N ILE A 217 -0.23 0.30 2.70
CA ILE A 217 0.27 0.31 1.31
C ILE A 217 0.62 1.73 0.84
N ALA A 218 -0.19 2.72 1.20
CA ALA A 218 0.07 4.11 0.85
C ALA A 218 1.36 4.63 1.52
N GLN A 219 1.54 4.34 2.81
CA GLN A 219 2.75 4.70 3.55
C GLN A 219 3.99 3.97 2.98
N ALA A 220 3.88 2.67 2.71
CA ALA A 220 4.97 1.89 2.11
C ALA A 220 5.37 2.41 0.72
N ARG A 221 4.40 2.80 -0.11
CA ARG A 221 4.65 3.38 -1.44
C ARG A 221 5.37 4.73 -1.33
N ARG A 222 4.92 5.60 -0.42
CA ARG A 222 5.56 6.90 -0.17
C ARG A 222 7.00 6.69 0.30
N GLN A 223 7.22 5.80 1.27
CA GLN A 223 8.56 5.48 1.77
C GLN A 223 9.47 4.94 0.67
N TYR A 224 8.98 4.03 -0.17
CA TYR A 224 9.75 3.50 -1.30
C TYR A 224 10.15 4.62 -2.29
N HIS A 225 9.22 5.53 -2.62
CA HIS A 225 9.52 6.65 -3.50
C HIS A 225 10.53 7.61 -2.85
N PHE A 226 10.39 7.90 -1.56
CA PHE A 226 11.33 8.71 -0.79
C PHE A 226 12.74 8.11 -0.80
N GLU A 227 12.89 6.80 -0.54
CA GLU A 227 14.19 6.11 -0.54
C GLU A 227 14.82 6.07 -1.93
N SER A 228 14.01 5.90 -2.98
CA SER A 228 14.47 6.05 -4.35
C SER A 228 14.97 7.48 -4.61
N ASN A 229 14.24 8.49 -4.15
CA ASN A 229 14.60 9.90 -4.30
C ASN A 229 15.91 10.24 -3.57
N GLN A 230 16.15 9.66 -2.38
CA GLN A 230 17.41 9.86 -1.66
C GLN A 230 18.61 9.27 -2.41
N ARG A 231 18.44 8.13 -3.09
CA ARG A 231 19.49 7.54 -3.93
C ARG A 231 19.78 8.43 -5.13
N THR A 232 18.75 8.97 -5.78
CA THR A 232 18.91 9.97 -6.86
C THR A 232 19.70 11.18 -6.35
N CYS A 233 19.31 11.75 -5.20
CA CYS A 233 20.02 12.87 -4.59
C CYS A 233 21.49 12.57 -4.29
N ASN A 234 21.80 11.39 -3.75
CA ASN A 234 23.18 11.00 -3.50
C ASN A 234 23.99 10.97 -4.80
N MET A 235 23.43 10.40 -5.87
CA MET A 235 24.09 10.37 -7.18
C MET A 235 24.24 11.77 -7.78
N THR A 236 23.23 12.63 -7.65
CA THR A 236 23.27 14.00 -8.15
C THR A 236 24.37 14.81 -7.45
N VAL A 237 24.47 14.73 -6.12
CA VAL A 237 25.56 15.37 -5.35
C VAL A 237 26.91 14.92 -5.90
N LEU A 238 27.13 13.60 -6.00
CA LEU A 238 28.40 13.06 -6.48
C LEU A 238 28.74 13.49 -7.91
N SER A 239 27.73 13.61 -8.79
CA SER A 239 27.93 14.09 -10.16
C SER A 239 28.23 15.59 -10.29
N MET A 240 27.80 16.40 -9.32
CA MET A 240 28.00 17.85 -9.33
C MET A 240 29.28 18.29 -8.59
N LEU A 241 29.86 17.43 -7.75
CA LEU A 241 31.12 17.72 -7.05
C LEU A 241 32.29 18.08 -7.98
N PRO A 242 32.50 17.42 -9.14
CA PRO A 242 33.56 17.82 -10.07
C PRO A 242 33.39 19.25 -10.57
N ALA A 243 32.17 19.64 -10.95
CA ALA A 243 31.88 21.00 -11.40
C ALA A 243 32.15 22.03 -10.30
N LEU A 244 31.74 21.74 -9.05
CA LEU A 244 32.04 22.59 -7.91
C LEU A 244 33.55 22.71 -7.66
N ARG A 245 34.27 21.58 -7.71
CA ARG A 245 35.72 21.53 -7.53
C ARG A 245 36.44 22.34 -8.61
N GLU A 246 36.05 22.18 -9.87
CA GLU A 246 36.62 22.93 -10.99
C GLU A 246 36.37 24.43 -10.84
N GLY A 247 35.15 24.84 -10.51
CA GLY A 247 34.82 26.24 -10.23
C GLY A 247 35.69 26.83 -9.11
N LEU A 248 35.89 26.09 -8.02
CA LEU A 248 36.78 26.48 -6.92
C LEU A 248 38.25 26.57 -7.35
N MET A 249 38.76 25.57 -8.09
CA MET A 249 40.16 25.54 -8.53
C MET A 249 40.46 26.63 -9.56
N GLN A 250 39.51 26.99 -10.40
CA GLN A 250 39.65 28.07 -11.39
C GLN A 250 39.66 29.45 -10.72
N GLN A 251 38.70 29.73 -9.83
CA GLN A 251 38.60 31.04 -9.17
C GLN A 251 39.65 31.25 -8.06
N LEU A 252 40.07 30.17 -7.39
CA LEU A 252 41.08 30.17 -6.32
C LEU A 252 42.29 29.31 -6.72
N ASN A 253 42.94 29.70 -7.83
CA ASN A 253 44.06 28.97 -8.41
C ASN A 253 45.35 29.14 -7.60
N SER A 254 45.62 28.18 -6.71
CA SER A 254 46.84 28.15 -5.89
C SER A 254 48.04 27.52 -6.64
N GLU A 255 47.76 26.72 -7.66
CA GLU A 255 48.72 25.92 -8.41
C GLU A 255 49.56 26.84 -9.32
N SER A 256 48.94 27.90 -9.86
CA SER A 256 49.64 28.97 -10.60
C SER A 256 50.62 29.73 -9.70
N LEU A 257 50.23 30.09 -8.47
CA LEU A 257 51.12 30.74 -7.51
C LEU A 257 52.26 29.80 -7.08
N THR A 258 51.95 28.53 -6.86
CA THR A 258 52.96 27.51 -6.51
C THR A 258 53.96 27.29 -7.65
N SER A 259 53.51 27.34 -8.91
CA SER A 259 54.40 27.22 -10.08
C SER A 259 55.28 28.46 -10.24
N LEU A 260 54.75 29.66 -10.01
CA LEU A 260 55.54 30.89 -9.95
C LEU A 260 56.64 30.80 -8.89
N LEU A 261 56.33 30.29 -7.69
CA LEU A 261 57.33 30.11 -6.61
C LEU A 261 58.46 29.15 -6.99
N LYS A 262 58.20 28.12 -7.80
CA LYS A 262 59.24 27.18 -8.29
C LYS A 262 60.27 27.88 -9.18
N ASN A 263 59.86 28.94 -9.89
CA ASN A 263 60.71 29.70 -10.81
C ASN A 263 61.57 30.78 -10.11
N LYS A 264 61.62 30.80 -8.77
CA LYS A 264 62.39 31.76 -7.95
C LYS A 264 62.18 33.23 -8.36
N PRO A 265 60.95 33.75 -8.27
CA PRO A 265 60.64 35.12 -8.64
C PRO A 265 61.21 36.11 -7.62
N SER A 266 61.43 37.36 -8.04
CA SER A 266 61.92 38.43 -7.17
C SER A 266 60.93 38.79 -6.05
N ASN A 267 59.62 38.74 -6.31
CA ASN A 267 58.55 39.04 -5.36
C ASN A 267 58.05 37.80 -4.59
N LYS A 268 58.97 36.94 -4.13
CA LYS A 268 58.63 35.70 -3.41
C LYS A 268 57.71 35.91 -2.21
N LEU A 269 57.93 36.97 -1.42
CA LEU A 269 57.16 37.21 -0.19
C LEU A 269 55.69 37.52 -0.51
N GLU A 270 55.43 38.38 -1.50
CA GLU A 270 54.07 38.74 -1.94
C GLU A 270 53.31 37.50 -2.40
N ILE A 271 53.93 36.64 -3.20
CA ILE A 271 53.28 35.41 -3.69
C ILE A 271 52.93 34.46 -2.54
N TRP A 272 53.76 34.38 -1.49
CA TRP A 272 53.44 33.58 -0.30
C TRP A 272 52.29 34.18 0.52
N GLU A 273 52.20 35.51 0.61
CA GLU A 273 51.08 36.19 1.27
C GLU A 273 49.78 35.98 0.48
N ASP A 274 49.81 36.05 -0.85
CA ASP A 274 48.65 35.70 -1.68
C ASP A 274 48.26 34.22 -1.53
N LEU A 275 49.25 33.31 -1.52
CA LEU A 275 49.02 31.88 -1.34
C LEU A 275 48.41 31.57 0.03
N LYS A 276 48.77 32.33 1.08
CA LYS A 276 48.15 32.27 2.41
C LYS A 276 46.64 32.51 2.31
N ILE A 277 46.24 33.58 1.64
CA ILE A 277 44.82 33.95 1.55
C ILE A 277 44.05 32.96 0.66
N ILE A 278 44.61 32.58 -0.49
CA ILE A 278 43.95 31.67 -1.44
C ILE A 278 43.78 30.28 -0.82
N SER A 279 44.80 29.70 -0.19
CA SER A 279 44.74 28.35 0.37
C SER A 279 43.65 28.20 1.45
N PHE A 280 43.60 29.15 2.38
CA PHE A 280 42.57 29.18 3.43
C PHE A 280 41.18 29.45 2.85
N SER A 281 41.05 30.45 1.98
CA SER A 281 39.77 30.76 1.34
C SER A 281 39.22 29.55 0.59
N ARG A 282 40.09 28.87 -0.18
CA ARG A 282 39.70 27.71 -0.98
C ARG A 282 39.15 26.56 -0.14
N SER A 283 39.80 26.25 0.96
CA SER A 283 39.38 25.15 1.85
C SER A 283 38.11 25.48 2.61
N ILE A 284 37.97 26.73 3.06
CA ILE A 284 36.79 27.20 3.79
C ILE A 284 35.57 27.25 2.85
N VAL A 285 35.72 27.81 1.64
CA VAL A 285 34.64 27.81 0.64
C VAL A 285 34.30 26.38 0.22
N ALA A 286 35.28 25.48 0.07
CA ALA A 286 35.01 24.07 -0.24
C ALA A 286 34.10 23.41 0.81
N VAL A 287 34.32 23.66 2.10
CA VAL A 287 33.43 23.16 3.16
C VAL A 287 32.03 23.78 3.05
N TYR A 288 31.93 25.11 2.93
CA TYR A 288 30.63 25.80 2.83
C TYR A 288 29.83 25.33 1.62
N SER A 289 30.40 25.44 0.43
CA SER A 289 29.75 25.11 -0.84
C SER A 289 29.35 23.64 -0.92
N THR A 290 30.15 22.72 -0.37
CA THR A 290 29.81 21.29 -0.34
C THR A 290 28.64 21.01 0.60
N CYS A 291 28.62 21.60 1.80
CA CYS A 291 27.48 21.46 2.72
C CYS A 291 26.21 22.06 2.11
N MET A 292 26.33 23.25 1.51
CA MET A 292 25.27 23.94 0.79
C MET A 292 24.71 23.09 -0.36
N LEU A 293 25.58 22.50 -1.19
CA LEU A 293 25.18 21.62 -2.29
C LEU A 293 24.38 20.42 -1.81
N VAL A 294 24.84 19.75 -0.74
CA VAL A 294 24.13 18.59 -0.16
C VAL A 294 22.75 18.98 0.33
N VAL A 295 22.64 20.03 1.15
CA VAL A 295 21.35 20.39 1.77
C VAL A 295 20.39 21.00 0.73
N LEU A 296 20.88 21.82 -0.20
CA LEU A 296 20.06 22.38 -1.28
C LEU A 296 19.50 21.30 -2.19
N LEU A 297 20.31 20.31 -2.61
CA LEU A 297 19.81 19.19 -3.41
C LEU A 297 18.79 18.35 -2.62
N ARG A 298 18.97 18.18 -1.30
CA ARG A 298 17.94 17.53 -0.46
C ARG A 298 16.64 18.33 -0.47
N VAL A 299 16.66 19.66 -0.42
CA VAL A 299 15.43 20.45 -0.54
C VAL A 299 14.83 20.28 -1.94
N GLN A 300 15.58 20.59 -2.99
CA GLN A 300 15.09 20.60 -4.37
C GLN A 300 14.51 19.25 -4.80
N LEU A 301 15.25 18.16 -4.60
CA LEU A 301 14.81 16.85 -5.05
C LEU A 301 13.62 16.33 -4.23
N ASN A 302 13.48 16.69 -2.95
CA ASN A 302 12.32 16.25 -2.17
C ASN A 302 11.07 17.09 -2.44
N ILE A 303 11.20 18.38 -2.76
CA ILE A 303 10.08 19.19 -3.27
C ILE A 303 9.58 18.60 -4.58
N ILE A 304 10.42 18.53 -5.63
CA ILE A 304 10.00 18.03 -6.94
C ILE A 304 9.57 16.56 -6.88
N GLY A 305 10.22 15.74 -6.06
CA GLY A 305 9.84 14.35 -5.83
C GLY A 305 8.45 14.22 -5.19
N GLY A 306 8.04 15.17 -4.34
CA GLY A 306 6.71 15.25 -3.77
C GLY A 306 5.64 15.53 -4.84
N TYR A 307 5.88 16.52 -5.70
CA TYR A 307 5.01 16.81 -6.84
C TYR A 307 4.89 15.63 -7.81
N ILE A 308 5.99 14.96 -8.16
CA ILE A 308 5.98 13.75 -8.99
C ILE A 308 5.15 12.63 -8.34
N TYR A 309 5.24 12.47 -7.02
CA TYR A 309 4.45 11.50 -6.28
C TYR A 309 2.95 11.80 -6.34
N LEU A 310 2.56 13.08 -6.21
CA LEU A 310 1.18 13.52 -6.34
C LEU A 310 0.64 13.33 -7.76
N ASP A 311 1.44 13.63 -8.79
CA ASP A 311 1.08 13.39 -10.20
C ASP A 311 0.81 11.90 -10.47
N ASN A 312 1.70 11.02 -10.01
CA ASN A 312 1.52 9.57 -10.16
C ASN A 312 0.27 9.05 -9.43
N SER A 313 -0.08 9.69 -8.31
CA SER A 313 -1.26 9.35 -7.50
C SER A 313 -2.56 9.92 -8.06
N SER A 314 -2.51 11.03 -8.80
CA SER A 314 -3.67 11.69 -9.42
C SER A 314 -4.01 11.10 -10.79
N LEU A 315 -2.99 10.69 -11.56
CA LEU A 315 -3.12 9.94 -12.81
C LEU A 315 -3.94 8.65 -12.63
N THR A 316 -3.78 7.98 -11.49
CA THR A 316 -4.54 6.76 -11.17
C THR A 316 -6.01 7.03 -10.84
N LYS A 317 -6.39 8.29 -10.57
CA LYS A 317 -7.75 8.65 -10.15
C LYS A 317 -8.56 9.35 -11.24
N ASN A 318 -8.01 10.38 -11.90
CA ASN A 318 -8.83 11.32 -12.68
C ASN A 318 -8.25 11.78 -14.05
N GLY A 319 -7.14 11.22 -14.54
CA GLY A 319 -6.59 11.59 -15.86
C GLY A 319 -6.25 13.09 -16.00
N THR A 320 -5.81 13.74 -14.93
CA THR A 320 -5.42 15.15 -14.90
C THR A 320 -4.07 15.40 -15.57
N THR A 321 -3.86 16.62 -16.06
CA THR A 321 -2.58 17.11 -16.61
C THR A 321 -1.45 17.00 -15.58
N LEU A 322 -0.29 16.48 -16.00
CA LEU A 322 0.93 16.38 -15.18
C LEU A 322 1.37 17.77 -14.71
N GLN A 323 1.50 18.00 -13.41
CA GLN A 323 1.98 19.28 -12.88
C GLN A 323 3.50 19.41 -13.06
N ALA A 324 4.26 18.37 -12.71
CA ALA A 324 5.71 18.32 -12.85
C ALA A 324 6.12 17.64 -14.15
N SER A 325 5.83 18.27 -15.31
CA SER A 325 6.33 17.78 -16.61
C SER A 325 7.86 17.68 -16.63
N PRO A 326 8.47 16.82 -17.47
CA PRO A 326 9.93 16.72 -17.57
C PRO A 326 10.62 18.07 -17.85
N GLU A 327 9.96 18.95 -18.60
CA GLU A 327 10.42 20.31 -18.88
C GLU A 327 10.47 21.17 -17.62
N VAL A 328 9.40 21.16 -16.80
CA VAL A 328 9.34 21.87 -15.51
C VAL A 328 10.40 21.31 -14.55
N GLN A 329 10.57 19.99 -14.50
CA GLN A 329 11.60 19.34 -13.66
C GLN A 329 13.00 19.84 -14.04
N GLN A 330 13.34 19.83 -15.33
CA GLN A 330 14.64 20.27 -15.82
C GLN A 330 14.87 21.76 -15.56
N GLN A 331 13.86 22.60 -15.82
CA GLN A 331 13.94 24.04 -15.61
C GLN A 331 14.13 24.37 -14.12
N TYR A 332 13.34 23.76 -13.23
CA TYR A 332 13.46 23.94 -11.79
C TYR A 332 14.83 23.50 -11.26
N LEU A 333 15.29 22.29 -11.62
CA LEU A 333 16.58 21.75 -11.17
C LEU A 333 17.77 22.53 -11.73
N SER A 334 17.61 23.28 -12.83
CA SER A 334 18.67 24.15 -13.37
C SER A 334 19.04 25.31 -12.44
N SER A 335 18.17 25.68 -11.48
CA SER A 335 18.46 26.73 -10.50
C SER A 335 19.69 26.46 -9.62
N ILE A 336 20.13 25.19 -9.51
CA ILE A 336 21.38 24.81 -8.85
C ILE A 336 22.62 25.51 -9.44
N GLN A 337 22.52 25.99 -10.68
CA GLN A 337 23.59 26.72 -11.35
C GLN A 337 23.97 28.00 -10.63
N HIS A 338 23.06 28.64 -9.87
CA HIS A 338 23.40 29.82 -9.07
C HIS A 338 24.45 29.50 -8.00
N LEU A 339 24.25 28.41 -7.25
CA LEU A 339 25.22 27.95 -6.25
C LEU A 339 26.56 27.58 -6.90
N LEU A 340 26.57 27.06 -8.12
CA LEU A 340 27.79 26.68 -8.84
C LEU A 340 28.42 27.84 -9.65
N GLY A 341 27.77 29.01 -9.69
CA GLY A 341 28.14 30.17 -10.51
C GLY A 341 28.28 31.45 -9.68
N ASP A 342 27.31 32.35 -9.81
CA ASP A 342 27.35 33.67 -9.18
C ASP A 342 27.36 33.58 -7.65
N GLY A 343 26.54 32.70 -7.07
CA GLY A 343 26.52 32.45 -5.63
C GLY A 343 27.86 31.94 -5.08
N LEU A 344 28.55 31.06 -5.82
CA LEU A 344 29.90 30.61 -5.47
C LEU A 344 30.90 31.78 -5.49
N SER A 345 30.82 32.61 -6.51
CA SER A 345 31.75 33.75 -6.72
C SER A 345 31.59 34.81 -5.63
N GLU A 346 30.35 35.07 -5.22
CA GLU A 346 30.04 35.95 -4.09
C GLU A 346 30.55 35.36 -2.77
N LEU A 347 30.29 34.06 -2.52
CA LEU A 347 30.77 33.35 -1.33
C LEU A 347 32.30 33.39 -1.26
N ILE A 348 33.00 33.16 -2.37
CA ILE A 348 34.47 33.26 -2.47
C ILE A 348 34.92 34.67 -2.06
N THR A 349 34.25 35.71 -2.56
CA THR A 349 34.60 37.10 -2.26
C THR A 349 34.45 37.41 -0.77
N VAL A 350 33.34 37.01 -0.16
CA VAL A 350 33.07 37.23 1.27
C VAL A 350 34.04 36.45 2.15
N VAL A 351 34.30 35.17 1.84
CA VAL A 351 35.26 34.36 2.59
C VAL A 351 36.67 34.92 2.44
N LYS A 352 37.08 35.34 1.24
CA LYS A 352 38.41 35.93 1.00
C LYS A 352 38.62 37.19 1.83
N GLN A 353 37.61 38.05 1.93
CA GLN A 353 37.64 39.23 2.79
C GLN A 353 37.76 38.86 4.27
N ALA A 354 37.02 37.85 4.74
CA ALA A 354 37.09 37.38 6.13
C ALA A 354 38.47 36.76 6.46
N VAL A 355 39.02 35.94 5.56
CA VAL A 355 40.37 35.36 5.68
C VAL A 355 41.43 36.46 5.70
N GLN A 356 41.33 37.46 4.81
CA GLN A 356 42.23 38.61 4.82
C GLN A 356 42.15 39.40 6.15
N GLY A 357 40.94 39.59 6.68
CA GLY A 357 40.73 40.31 7.94
C GLY A 357 41.32 39.58 9.15
N VAL A 358 41.30 38.24 9.17
CA VAL A 358 41.77 37.44 10.31
C VAL A 358 43.24 37.04 10.19
N LEU A 359 43.70 36.58 9.02
CA LEU A 359 45.04 36.05 8.81
C LEU A 359 46.01 37.01 8.12
N GLY A 360 45.50 38.12 7.56
CA GLY A 360 46.31 39.07 6.78
C GLY A 360 47.47 39.67 7.57
N SER A 361 47.24 40.04 8.83
CA SER A 361 48.23 40.66 9.72
C SER A 361 49.30 39.72 10.26
N PHE A 362 49.09 38.40 10.18
CA PHE A 362 50.02 37.41 10.70
C PHE A 362 51.15 37.14 9.71
N SER A 363 52.39 37.20 10.20
CA SER A 363 53.57 36.81 9.44
C SER A 363 53.58 35.31 9.13
N LEU A 364 54.12 34.93 7.96
CA LEU A 364 54.35 33.55 7.55
C LEU A 364 55.18 32.72 8.55
N LYS A 365 55.96 33.38 9.42
CA LYS A 365 56.77 32.73 10.47
C LYS A 365 56.02 32.50 11.78
N HIS A 366 54.85 33.13 11.97
CA HIS A 366 54.07 32.96 13.19
C HIS A 366 53.64 31.50 13.33
N CYS A 367 53.83 30.94 14.52
CA CYS A 367 53.49 29.56 14.81
C CYS A 367 52.08 29.50 15.39
N PHE A 368 51.25 28.61 14.85
CA PHE A 368 49.94 28.31 15.40
C PHE A 368 49.95 26.88 15.93
N SER A 369 49.34 26.67 17.09
CA SER A 369 48.86 25.37 17.54
C SER A 369 47.55 24.99 16.84
N LEU A 370 47.15 23.72 16.92
CA LEU A 370 45.89 23.25 16.33
C LEU A 370 44.67 23.97 16.93
N THR A 371 44.69 24.25 18.23
CA THR A 371 43.60 24.95 18.93
C THR A 371 43.51 26.43 18.52
N GLU A 372 44.65 27.10 18.33
CA GLU A 372 44.67 28.46 17.79
C GLU A 372 44.18 28.50 16.34
N LEU A 373 44.56 27.51 15.52
CA LEU A 373 44.07 27.38 14.15
C LEU A 373 42.55 27.18 14.11
N GLU A 374 42.01 26.30 14.96
CA GLU A 374 40.57 26.12 15.15
C GLU A 374 39.89 27.45 15.53
N GLN A 375 40.48 28.20 16.45
CA GLN A 375 39.94 29.50 16.86
C GLN A 375 39.93 30.50 15.69
N LYS A 376 40.98 30.53 14.87
CA LYS A 376 41.02 31.40 13.67
C LYS A 376 39.97 31.00 12.63
N ILE A 377 39.73 29.70 12.43
CA ILE A 377 38.65 29.22 11.58
C ILE A 377 37.28 29.65 12.15
N LYS A 378 37.06 29.54 13.47
CA LYS A 378 35.82 30.02 14.12
C LYS A 378 35.62 31.53 13.96
N GLU A 379 36.68 32.33 14.11
CA GLU A 379 36.64 33.78 13.86
C GLU A 379 36.23 34.08 12.41
N ILE A 380 36.84 33.42 11.42
CA ILE A 380 36.50 33.55 10.01
C ILE A 380 35.03 33.18 9.77
N ARG A 381 34.57 32.03 10.28
CA ARG A 381 33.17 31.61 10.19
C ARG A 381 32.22 32.65 10.76
N SER A 382 32.56 33.23 11.91
CA SER A 382 31.73 34.26 12.53
C SER A 382 31.60 35.52 11.67
N LEU A 383 32.64 35.89 10.90
CA LEU A 383 32.59 37.03 9.99
C LEU A 383 31.77 36.75 8.72
N VAL A 384 31.80 35.51 8.24
CA VAL A 384 31.04 35.06 7.07
C VAL A 384 29.56 34.93 7.41
N GLU A 385 29.25 34.32 8.56
CA GLU A 385 27.89 33.98 8.98
C GLU A 385 27.16 35.19 9.64
N LYS A 386 27.87 36.19 10.18
CA LYS A 386 27.24 37.38 10.80
C LYS A 386 26.86 38.45 9.76
N LYS A 387 25.73 39.13 10.03
CA LYS A 387 25.34 40.39 9.36
C LYS A 387 26.38 41.47 9.74
N LYS A 388 26.92 42.20 8.76
CA LYS A 388 27.57 43.49 9.06
C LYS A 388 26.41 44.35 9.53
N GLY A 389 26.34 44.62 10.84
CA GLY A 389 25.32 45.51 11.39
C GLY A 389 25.35 46.81 10.60
N SER A 390 24.22 47.15 9.99
CA SER A 390 23.96 48.56 9.69
C SER A 390 24.09 49.30 11.01
N LEU A 391 24.79 50.43 11.01
CA LEU A 391 25.05 51.26 12.19
C LEU A 391 23.77 51.83 12.84
N ASN A 392 22.59 51.45 12.36
CA ASN A 392 21.30 51.92 12.85
C ASN A 392 20.50 50.70 13.33
N GLY A 393 20.21 50.66 14.62
CA GLY A 393 19.53 49.57 15.33
C GLY A 393 18.07 49.42 14.95
N GLU A 394 17.81 48.93 13.75
CA GLU A 394 16.54 48.30 13.40
C GLU A 394 16.78 46.80 13.20
N GLU A 395 16.30 46.02 14.17
CA GLU A 395 16.18 44.56 14.12
C GLU A 395 15.12 44.14 13.09
N SER A 396 15.28 44.58 11.84
CA SER A 396 14.42 44.16 10.73
C SER A 396 15.12 43.08 9.91
N ASP A 397 14.52 41.91 10.07
CA ASP A 397 14.46 40.73 9.22
C ASP A 397 15.59 39.67 9.27
N SER A 398 15.11 38.46 9.56
CA SER A 398 15.76 37.23 10.03
C SER A 398 16.31 36.38 8.88
N LYS A 399 16.76 37.01 7.79
CA LYS A 399 17.29 36.26 6.65
C LYS A 399 18.74 35.86 6.92
N SER A 400 18.98 34.55 6.97
CA SER A 400 20.34 33.99 7.04
C SER A 400 21.08 34.37 5.76
N LYS A 401 22.22 35.08 5.89
CA LYS A 401 23.09 35.43 4.75
C LYS A 401 23.47 34.23 3.89
N LEU A 402 23.52 33.03 4.48
CA LEU A 402 23.93 31.85 3.74
C LEU A 402 22.95 31.48 2.61
N CYS A 403 21.68 31.87 2.73
CA CYS A 403 20.65 31.56 1.74
C CYS A 403 20.85 32.34 0.42
N GLN A 404 21.46 33.53 0.47
CA GLN A 404 21.73 34.36 -0.71
C GLN A 404 22.69 33.68 -1.70
N TYR A 405 23.55 32.79 -1.21
CA TYR A 405 24.48 32.02 -2.04
C TYR A 405 23.83 30.79 -2.68
N LEU A 406 22.66 30.36 -2.18
CA LEU A 406 21.96 29.15 -2.62
C LEU A 406 20.98 29.43 -3.75
N MET A 407 20.28 30.55 -3.68
CA MET A 407 19.31 30.98 -4.69
C MET A 407 19.42 32.49 -4.93
N PRO A 408 19.14 32.96 -6.15
CA PRO A 408 19.06 34.38 -6.42
C PRO A 408 17.88 35.02 -5.67
N ASP A 409 18.04 36.29 -5.33
CA ASP A 409 16.96 37.11 -4.76
C ASP A 409 15.74 37.15 -5.69
N GLU A 410 14.56 37.27 -5.11
CA GLU A 410 13.29 37.34 -5.85
C GLU A 410 13.23 38.54 -6.80
N GLU A 411 13.94 39.62 -6.45
CA GLU A 411 14.05 40.86 -7.23
C GLU A 411 14.89 40.68 -8.51
N ASN A 412 15.69 39.61 -8.60
CA ASN A 412 16.51 39.36 -9.78
C ASN A 412 15.67 38.87 -10.97
N PRO A 413 16.07 39.19 -12.22
CA PRO A 413 15.35 38.75 -13.41
C PRO A 413 15.13 37.24 -13.43
N LEU A 414 13.94 36.77 -13.82
CA LEU A 414 13.58 35.34 -13.85
C LEU A 414 14.61 34.47 -14.59
N THR A 415 15.22 35.01 -15.66
CA THR A 415 16.25 34.33 -16.45
C THR A 415 17.53 33.99 -15.67
N THR A 416 17.79 34.68 -14.57
CA THR A 416 18.92 34.39 -13.66
C THR A 416 18.55 33.36 -12.58
N GLN A 417 17.24 33.14 -12.35
CA GLN A 417 16.74 32.19 -11.36
C GLN A 417 16.71 30.75 -11.88
N ALA A 418 16.41 30.57 -13.16
CA ALA A 418 16.48 29.28 -13.84
C ALA A 418 16.65 29.47 -15.36
N TYR A 419 17.22 28.46 -16.02
CA TYR A 419 17.50 28.51 -17.45
C TYR A 419 16.21 28.70 -18.26
N GLY A 420 16.13 29.79 -19.02
CA GLY A 420 15.00 30.08 -19.91
C GLY A 420 13.68 30.38 -19.20
N LEU A 421 13.70 30.75 -17.91
CA LEU A 421 12.50 31.03 -17.13
C LEU A 421 11.80 32.32 -17.58
N THR A 422 10.50 32.21 -17.81
CA THR A 422 9.62 33.31 -18.20
C THR A 422 8.43 33.43 -17.24
N GLU A 423 7.73 34.56 -17.26
CA GLU A 423 6.52 34.78 -16.43
C GLU A 423 5.39 33.77 -16.70
N LYS A 424 5.45 33.04 -17.82
CA LYS A 424 4.47 32.01 -18.20
C LYS A 424 4.70 30.69 -17.45
N ASP A 425 5.88 30.49 -16.89
CA ASP A 425 6.30 29.24 -16.22
C ASP A 425 5.86 29.23 -14.76
N VAL A 426 4.54 29.39 -14.54
CA VAL A 426 3.93 29.62 -13.22
C VAL A 426 4.29 28.53 -12.20
N LEU A 427 4.34 27.26 -12.64
CA LEU A 427 4.70 26.15 -11.75
C LEU A 427 6.17 26.17 -11.34
N THR A 428 7.09 26.48 -12.26
CA THR A 428 8.52 26.61 -11.94
C THR A 428 8.75 27.76 -10.97
N ILE A 429 8.10 28.91 -11.19
CA ILE A 429 8.15 30.07 -10.28
C ILE A 429 7.64 29.68 -8.89
N ARG A 430 6.51 28.97 -8.82
CA ARG A 430 5.96 28.47 -7.55
C ARG A 430 6.94 27.55 -6.82
N LEU A 431 7.53 26.59 -7.52
CA LEU A 431 8.52 25.66 -6.93
C LEU A 431 9.75 26.42 -6.40
N LEU A 432 10.22 27.45 -7.10
CA LEU A 432 11.33 28.29 -6.65
C LEU A 432 10.97 29.09 -5.40
N ASN A 433 9.75 29.63 -5.32
CA ASN A 433 9.27 30.33 -4.13
C ASN A 433 9.13 29.38 -2.93
N GLU A 434 8.52 28.21 -3.12
CA GLU A 434 8.44 27.17 -2.08
C GLU A 434 9.85 26.71 -1.62
N THR A 435 10.82 26.70 -2.54
CA THR A 435 12.23 26.44 -2.18
C THR A 435 12.79 27.57 -1.33
N ARG A 436 12.55 28.83 -1.69
CA ARG A 436 13.00 30.00 -0.93
C ARG A 436 12.45 29.98 0.50
N ASP A 437 11.15 29.70 0.65
CA ASP A 437 10.49 29.54 1.96
C ASP A 437 11.17 28.44 2.80
N MET A 438 11.48 27.29 2.18
CA MET A 438 12.19 26.21 2.84
C MET A 438 13.62 26.60 3.24
N LEU A 439 14.35 27.33 2.41
CA LEU A 439 15.71 27.80 2.72
C LEU A 439 15.72 28.85 3.84
N GLU A 440 14.66 29.65 3.98
CA GLU A 440 14.52 30.65 5.04
C GLU A 440 14.05 30.05 6.38
N SER A 441 13.57 28.80 6.38
CA SER A 441 13.09 28.10 7.58
C SER A 441 14.18 27.84 8.63
N GLU A 442 13.78 27.82 9.91
CA GLU A 442 14.68 27.50 11.03
C GLU A 442 15.20 26.05 10.99
N ASP A 443 14.40 25.12 10.45
CA ASP A 443 14.79 23.73 10.26
C ASP A 443 15.97 23.62 9.27
N PHE A 444 15.89 24.34 8.15
CA PHE A 444 16.98 24.40 7.19
C PHE A 444 18.24 25.00 7.80
N LYS A 445 18.12 26.13 8.52
CA LYS A 445 19.25 26.76 9.21
C LYS A 445 19.93 25.80 10.19
N THR A 446 19.14 25.05 10.97
CA THR A 446 19.63 24.07 11.94
C THR A 446 20.39 22.93 11.28
N VAL A 447 19.85 22.37 10.19
CA VAL A 447 20.50 21.29 9.43
C VAL A 447 21.77 21.78 8.76
N LEU A 448 21.75 22.94 8.09
CA LEU A 448 22.93 23.52 7.45
C LEU A 448 24.03 23.79 8.48
N ASN A 449 23.71 24.38 9.63
CA ASN A 449 24.66 24.62 10.71
C ASN A 449 25.28 23.33 11.27
N SER A 450 24.49 22.26 11.35
CA SER A 450 24.97 20.93 11.76
C SER A 450 25.96 20.36 10.72
N CYS A 451 25.62 20.46 9.42
CA CYS A 451 26.51 20.06 8.34
C CYS A 451 27.81 20.86 8.34
N LEU A 452 27.73 22.19 8.49
CA LEU A 452 28.91 23.06 8.54
C LEU A 452 29.79 22.74 9.74
N SER A 453 29.21 22.56 10.92
CA SER A 453 29.97 22.23 12.13
C SER A 453 30.68 20.88 11.99
N ARG A 454 30.00 19.88 11.42
CA ARG A 454 30.62 18.60 11.08
C ARG A 454 31.72 18.75 10.03
N GLY A 455 31.48 19.60 9.03
CA GLY A 455 32.38 19.83 7.92
C GLY A 455 33.70 20.48 8.35
N PHE A 456 33.62 21.57 9.12
CA PHE A 456 34.79 22.23 9.69
C PHE A 456 35.52 21.37 10.72
N GLY A 457 34.78 20.57 11.51
CA GLY A 457 35.38 19.57 12.39
C GLY A 457 36.25 18.59 11.61
N ARG A 458 35.78 18.10 10.46
CA ARG A 458 36.56 17.19 9.61
C ARG A 458 37.75 17.84 8.91
N LEU A 459 37.62 19.10 8.50
CA LEU A 459 38.77 19.88 8.02
C LEU A 459 39.86 20.01 9.09
N LEU A 460 39.47 20.20 10.36
CA LEU A 460 40.42 20.27 11.47
C LEU A 460 41.03 18.89 11.78
N ASP A 461 40.22 17.83 11.82
CA ASP A 461 40.69 16.46 12.05
C ASP A 461 41.72 16.03 11.00
N SER A 462 41.49 16.35 9.72
CA SER A 462 42.43 16.04 8.63
C SER A 462 43.71 16.88 8.71
N THR A 463 43.62 18.10 9.24
CA THR A 463 44.79 18.95 9.47
C THR A 463 45.58 18.49 10.70
N ALA A 464 44.91 17.96 11.73
CA ALA A 464 45.51 17.54 12.99
C ALA A 464 46.56 16.43 12.83
N GLU A 465 46.44 15.59 11.80
CA GLU A 465 47.44 14.56 11.48
C GLU A 465 48.85 15.13 11.25
N PHE A 466 48.94 16.37 10.76
CA PHE A 466 50.21 17.04 10.51
C PHE A 466 50.79 17.75 11.73
N PHE A 467 50.04 17.83 12.83
CA PHE A 467 50.45 18.39 14.13
C PHE A 467 50.96 17.32 15.09
N ARG A 468 51.39 16.16 14.60
CA ARG A 468 51.97 15.08 15.41
C ARG A 468 53.48 15.28 15.63
N PRO A 469 54.01 14.89 16.81
CA PRO A 469 55.44 14.98 17.06
C PRO A 469 56.17 13.99 16.15
N THR A 470 57.33 14.39 15.64
CA THR A 470 58.18 13.46 14.88
C THR A 470 58.81 12.48 15.88
N ASP A 471 59.10 11.21 15.52
CA ASP A 471 59.71 10.20 16.43
C ASP A 471 60.96 10.68 17.20
N ARG A 472 61.60 11.77 16.74
CA ARG A 472 62.75 12.42 17.38
C ARG A 472 62.40 13.29 18.61
N GLU A 473 61.13 13.70 18.78
CA GLU A 473 60.67 14.61 19.84
C GLU A 473 60.06 13.89 21.05
N MET A 474 59.85 12.57 20.97
CA MET A 474 59.32 11.74 22.07
C MET A 474 60.28 11.55 23.26
N ASN A 475 61.55 11.95 23.14
CA ASN A 475 62.58 11.76 24.17
C ASN A 475 62.70 12.90 25.19
N GLN A 476 61.87 13.94 25.09
CA GLN A 476 61.78 14.99 26.11
C GLN A 476 60.36 15.00 26.67
N ASP A 477 60.22 14.62 27.94
CA ASP A 477 59.04 14.85 28.76
C ASP A 477 58.58 16.30 28.58
N ASN A 478 57.55 16.54 27.77
CA ASN A 478 56.65 17.68 27.83
C ASN A 478 55.49 17.50 26.84
N THR A 479 54.33 17.10 27.39
CA THR A 479 52.95 17.39 26.94
C THR A 479 52.66 17.45 25.43
N LEU A 480 51.85 16.50 24.95
CA LEU A 480 51.15 16.46 23.65
C LEU A 480 50.38 17.75 23.24
N HIS A 481 50.28 18.76 24.10
CA HIS A 481 49.33 19.88 23.98
C HIS A 481 49.88 21.16 23.32
N SER A 482 51.14 21.22 22.88
CA SER A 482 51.70 22.47 22.32
C SER A 482 52.58 22.28 21.09
N ILE A 483 52.21 21.37 20.18
CA ILE A 483 52.88 21.29 18.88
C ILE A 483 52.35 22.45 18.03
N SER A 484 53.24 23.36 17.67
CA SER A 484 52.94 24.54 16.87
C SER A 484 53.69 24.50 15.54
N LEU A 485 53.01 24.82 14.45
CA LEU A 485 53.60 24.88 13.12
C LEU A 485 53.64 26.34 12.63
N PRO A 486 54.75 26.78 12.00
CA PRO A 486 54.78 28.05 11.28
C PRO A 486 53.69 28.08 10.22
N LEU A 487 53.04 29.24 10.05
CA LEU A 487 51.97 29.44 9.07
C LEU A 487 52.38 29.03 7.64
N ALA A 488 53.64 29.30 7.25
CA ALA A 488 54.18 28.86 5.96
C ALA A 488 54.11 27.33 5.74
N LYS A 489 54.15 26.52 6.80
CA LYS A 489 53.97 25.05 6.74
C LYS A 489 52.50 24.64 6.76
N ILE A 490 51.63 25.42 7.40
CA ILE A 490 50.18 25.17 7.45
C ILE A 490 49.53 25.44 6.09
N ILE A 491 49.98 26.47 5.37
CA ILE A 491 49.47 26.85 4.03
C ILE A 491 49.35 25.65 3.08
N PRO A 492 50.40 24.86 2.79
CA PRO A 492 50.29 23.72 1.88
C PRO A 492 49.39 22.60 2.42
N ILE A 493 49.32 22.41 3.75
CA ILE A 493 48.45 21.41 4.39
C ILE A 493 46.98 21.76 4.13
N ILE A 494 46.60 23.02 4.40
CA ILE A 494 45.26 23.53 4.15
C ILE A 494 44.97 23.53 2.65
N ASN A 495 45.91 23.98 1.82
CA ASN A 495 45.73 24.03 0.38
C ASN A 495 45.38 22.67 -0.26
N GLY A 496 45.91 21.58 0.29
CA GLY A 496 45.64 20.21 -0.16
C GLY A 496 44.27 19.65 0.23
N GLN A 497 43.55 20.29 1.18
CA GLN A 497 42.28 19.77 1.72
C GLN A 497 41.16 19.73 0.69
N ILE A 498 41.20 20.58 -0.34
CA ILE A 498 40.21 20.57 -1.44
C ILE A 498 40.12 19.19 -2.12
N HIS A 499 41.24 18.47 -2.24
CA HIS A 499 41.27 17.15 -2.88
C HIS A 499 40.64 16.05 -2.00
N SER A 500 40.54 16.30 -0.69
CA SER A 500 39.83 15.42 0.25
C SER A 500 38.35 15.79 0.33
N ILE A 501 38.04 17.09 0.49
CA ILE A 501 36.67 17.61 0.65
C ILE A 501 35.84 17.42 -0.62
N CYS A 502 36.40 17.69 -1.80
CA CYS A 502 35.71 17.61 -3.09
C CYS A 502 36.23 16.44 -3.96
N SER A 503 36.64 15.32 -3.34
CA SER A 503 37.09 14.12 -4.07
C SER A 503 35.94 13.41 -4.78
N GLU A 504 36.25 12.69 -5.86
CA GLU A 504 35.28 11.97 -6.67
C GLU A 504 34.84 10.65 -5.99
N MET A 505 35.76 9.77 -5.56
CA MET A 505 35.49 8.59 -4.72
C MET A 505 36.80 7.95 -4.20
N PRO A 506 36.82 7.32 -3.00
CA PRO A 506 35.80 7.40 -1.96
C PRO A 506 35.94 8.70 -1.16
N ASN A 507 34.96 9.58 -1.26
CA ASN A 507 34.94 10.83 -0.51
C ASN A 507 34.24 10.60 0.85
N HIS A 508 35.02 10.23 1.86
CA HIS A 508 34.51 10.02 3.22
C HIS A 508 33.80 11.25 3.79
N PHE A 509 34.22 12.46 3.40
CA PHE A 509 33.59 13.70 3.85
C PHE A 509 32.16 13.85 3.32
N VAL A 510 31.98 13.73 2.01
CA VAL A 510 30.64 13.85 1.40
C VAL A 510 29.75 12.69 1.82
N GLN A 511 30.29 11.46 1.88
CA GLN A 511 29.54 10.31 2.36
C GLN A 511 29.04 10.51 3.79
N ASP A 512 29.87 11.05 4.68
CA ASP A 512 29.45 11.36 6.04
C ASP A 512 28.27 12.35 6.05
N LEU A 513 28.31 13.42 5.25
CA LEU A 513 27.20 14.36 5.12
C LEU A 513 25.93 13.71 4.55
N LEU A 514 26.07 12.84 3.54
CA LEU A 514 24.94 12.16 2.90
C LEU A 514 24.27 11.14 3.83
N LEU A 515 25.01 10.57 4.78
CA LEU A 515 24.55 9.59 5.76
C LEU A 515 24.09 10.21 7.10
N MET A 516 24.25 11.53 7.29
CA MET A 516 23.80 12.21 8.51
C MET A 516 22.30 12.04 8.72
N GLU A 517 21.93 11.55 9.90
CA GLU A 517 20.53 11.31 10.27
C GLU A 517 19.73 12.61 10.31
N GLN A 518 20.31 13.72 10.78
CA GLN A 518 19.64 15.03 10.77
C GLN A 518 19.24 15.46 9.35
N VAL A 519 20.12 15.25 8.37
CA VAL A 519 19.87 15.58 6.96
C VAL A 519 18.77 14.68 6.38
N LYS A 520 18.80 13.39 6.70
CA LYS A 520 17.80 12.42 6.25
C LYS A 520 16.41 12.71 6.83
N ASN A 521 16.34 13.05 8.13
CA ASN A 521 15.08 13.38 8.80
C ASN A 521 14.48 14.68 8.26
N PHE A 522 15.31 15.71 8.06
CA PHE A 522 14.86 16.94 7.39
C PHE A 522 14.35 16.67 5.97
N ALA A 523 15.08 15.89 5.18
CA ALA A 523 14.65 15.49 3.84
C ALA A 523 13.31 14.74 3.84
N ALA A 524 13.07 13.88 4.83
CA ALA A 524 11.80 13.18 5.01
C ALA A 524 10.65 14.15 5.31
N ASN A 525 10.87 15.13 6.19
CA ASN A 525 9.88 16.16 6.52
C ASN A 525 9.52 17.00 5.29
N VAL A 526 10.53 17.45 4.53
CA VAL A 526 10.30 18.16 3.26
C VAL A 526 9.48 17.28 2.32
N TYR A 527 9.93 16.04 2.08
CA TYR A 527 9.22 15.14 1.17
C TYR A 527 7.77 14.89 1.60
N GLU A 528 7.51 14.71 2.89
CA GLU A 528 6.16 14.52 3.41
C GLU A 528 5.27 15.76 3.21
N ALA A 529 5.80 16.96 3.47
CA ALA A 529 5.08 18.22 3.27
C ALA A 529 4.63 18.42 1.82
N PHE A 530 5.47 18.06 0.85
CA PHE A 530 5.18 18.23 -0.58
C PHE A 530 4.56 16.99 -1.26
N SER A 531 4.46 15.85 -0.57
CA SER A 531 3.84 14.60 -1.10
C SER A 531 2.48 14.28 -0.46
N THR A 532 2.04 15.08 0.50
CA THR A 532 0.69 15.02 1.05
C THR A 532 -0.23 15.90 0.21
N PRO A 533 -1.39 15.41 -0.26
CA PRO A 533 -2.36 16.28 -0.90
C PRO A 533 -2.74 17.34 0.11
N GLN A 534 -2.56 18.62 -0.23
CA GLN A 534 -3.15 19.71 0.53
C GLN A 534 -4.66 19.46 0.55
N GLN A 535 -5.17 18.86 1.62
CA GLN A 535 -6.58 19.02 1.95
C GLN A 535 -6.73 20.52 2.09
N LEU A 536 -7.43 21.12 1.13
CA LEU A 536 -8.00 22.45 1.29
C LEU A 536 -8.61 22.50 2.69
N GLU A 537 -7.89 23.12 3.63
CA GLU A 537 -8.52 23.75 4.77
C GLU A 537 -9.51 24.73 4.17
N LYS A 538 -10.78 24.31 4.15
CA LYS A 538 -11.94 25.12 3.83
C LYS A 538 -12.79 25.19 5.09
#